data_AF-A0A4S4AAH6-F1
#
_entry.id   AF-A0A4S4AAH6-F1
#
_cell.length_a   1.000
_cell.length_b   1.000
_cell.length_c   1.000
_cell.angle_alpha   90.00
_cell.angle_beta   90.00
_cell.angle_gamma   90.00
#
_symmetry.space_group_name_H-M   'P 1'
#
loop_
_entity.id
_entity.type
_entity.pdbx_description
1 polymer ?
#
loop_
_entity_poly.entity_id
_entity_poly.type
_entity_poly.pdbx_seq_one_letter_code
_entity_poly.pdbx_strand_id
1 'polypeptide(L)'
;MAAKTVRSGPFLGIDTRRPDYSLGVSDGGRHAGDYLRDAVNVDLTNVGTLRRRSGRGTRTVEAATGCRSLWSGDGVTAYYADGGTLYRFPSAAVRAGLTPGLSVSYCLGPDGAVYWSDGEILERIRTVSETIGVTTPAAPTVTPSTGGSLPAGLYMVAVSAVNAAGEESGLTWPVQVTVPANGLITVTGLPVSARVYVSSTNGDLLFLHGSSGTVDDLPDTVGRQPATLGLCPLPAGHIVRWHSGRLLVARDNILYYSEPFAPGLHNPARGYIPFPARISIVAPCEAGVYVVADRTYWLPGGDVEAAPQVYQPLPYGAIEGTHLDDPRTGALWWCSTKGLVAASKDGGAKNVQEDRMELAIESERGAALYRAQDGIRQLIVTLA
;
A
#
# COMPACT_ATOMS: atom_id res chain seq x y z
N MET A 1 -27.84 -58.63 8.06
CA MET A 1 -28.38 -57.25 8.04
C MET A 1 -28.05 -56.63 6.71
N ALA A 2 -29.04 -56.23 5.92
CA ALA A 2 -28.79 -55.51 4.67
C ALA A 2 -28.35 -54.08 5.01
N ALA A 3 -27.21 -53.64 4.47
CA ALA A 3 -26.76 -52.26 4.63
C ALA A 3 -27.77 -51.34 3.93
N LYS A 4 -28.49 -50.54 4.72
CA LYS A 4 -29.40 -49.52 4.19
C LYS A 4 -28.55 -48.37 3.64
N THR A 5 -28.52 -48.22 2.32
CA THR A 5 -27.89 -47.06 1.69
C THR A 5 -28.66 -45.80 2.07
N VAL A 6 -28.04 -44.95 2.89
CA VAL A 6 -28.57 -43.63 3.23
C VAL A 6 -28.01 -42.64 2.23
N ARG A 7 -28.88 -41.99 1.45
CA ARG A 7 -28.49 -40.89 0.58
C ARG A 7 -28.24 -39.67 1.46
N SER A 8 -26.98 -39.22 1.52
CA SER A 8 -26.61 -37.99 2.24
C SER A 8 -26.68 -36.79 1.28
N GLY A 9 -27.21 -35.67 1.75
CA GLY A 9 -27.36 -34.44 0.97
C GLY A 9 -28.70 -34.29 0.22
N PRO A 10 -28.89 -33.19 -0.53
CA PRO A 10 -27.87 -32.23 -0.94
C PRO A 10 -27.32 -31.40 0.23
N PHE A 11 -26.04 -31.06 0.18
CA PHE A 11 -25.39 -30.25 1.20
C PHE A 11 -25.51 -28.77 0.86
N LEU A 12 -25.94 -27.97 1.84
CA LEU A 12 -26.28 -26.55 1.67
C LEU A 12 -25.13 -25.59 2.02
N GLY A 13 -24.00 -26.12 2.50
CA GLY A 13 -22.87 -25.35 2.99
C GLY A 13 -22.47 -25.72 4.41
N ILE A 14 -21.62 -24.89 5.01
CA ILE A 14 -21.31 -24.94 6.44
C ILE A 14 -22.26 -24.00 7.18
N ASP A 15 -22.78 -24.47 8.30
CA ASP A 15 -23.46 -23.65 9.30
C ASP A 15 -22.84 -24.04 10.64
N THR A 16 -22.30 -23.08 11.39
CA THR A 16 -21.77 -23.26 12.76
C THR A 16 -22.67 -22.67 13.84
N ARG A 17 -23.74 -21.95 13.49
CA ARG A 17 -24.63 -21.28 14.45
C ARG A 17 -25.83 -22.14 14.85
N ARG A 18 -26.31 -22.98 13.93
CA ARG A 18 -27.39 -23.94 14.23
C ARG A 18 -26.94 -24.99 15.25
N PRO A 19 -27.82 -25.42 16.16
CA PRO A 19 -27.58 -26.63 16.96
C PRO A 19 -27.44 -27.88 16.08
N ASP A 20 -26.63 -28.84 16.50
CA ASP A 20 -26.29 -30.06 15.75
C ASP A 20 -27.52 -30.86 15.29
N TYR A 21 -28.59 -30.88 16.10
CA TYR A 21 -29.84 -31.57 15.77
C TYR A 21 -30.70 -30.87 14.72
N SER A 22 -30.33 -29.66 14.29
CA SER A 22 -31.11 -28.80 13.37
C SER A 22 -30.38 -28.48 12.06
N LEU A 23 -29.31 -29.21 11.76
CA LEU A 23 -28.55 -29.09 10.52
C LEU A 23 -29.36 -29.53 9.30
N GLY A 24 -30.31 -30.47 9.48
CA GLY A 24 -31.24 -30.88 8.44
C GLY A 24 -32.30 -29.81 8.19
N VAL A 25 -32.47 -29.43 6.92
CA VAL A 25 -33.48 -28.47 6.47
C VAL A 25 -34.61 -29.22 5.80
N SER A 26 -35.85 -28.84 6.13
CA SER A 26 -37.03 -29.32 5.43
C SER A 26 -37.86 -28.15 4.90
N ASP A 27 -38.36 -28.30 3.69
CA ASP A 27 -39.25 -27.34 3.02
C ASP A 27 -40.54 -28.06 2.61
N GLY A 28 -41.70 -27.52 2.98
CA GLY A 28 -43.00 -28.17 2.78
C GLY A 28 -43.11 -29.58 3.37
N GLY A 29 -42.40 -29.87 4.46
CA GLY A 29 -42.36 -31.19 5.10
C GLY A 29 -41.49 -32.24 4.39
N ARG A 30 -40.74 -31.85 3.35
CA ARG A 30 -39.79 -32.71 2.64
C ARG A 30 -38.36 -32.29 2.96
N HIS A 31 -37.45 -33.26 3.04
CA HIS A 31 -36.01 -32.98 3.20
C HIS A 31 -35.50 -32.15 2.03
N ALA A 32 -34.97 -30.97 2.33
CA ALA A 32 -34.46 -30.01 1.36
C ALA A 32 -32.93 -30.02 1.27
N GLY A 33 -32.25 -30.52 2.32
CA GLY A 33 -30.80 -30.65 2.37
C GLY A 33 -30.26 -30.58 3.78
N ASP A 34 -28.95 -30.75 3.92
CA ASP A 34 -28.24 -30.74 5.19
C ASP A 34 -27.12 -29.70 5.20
N TYR A 35 -26.98 -28.96 6.30
CA TYR A 35 -25.78 -28.20 6.58
C TYR A 35 -24.69 -29.08 7.19
N LEU A 36 -23.44 -28.73 6.91
CA LEU A 36 -22.27 -29.34 7.53
C LEU A 36 -21.85 -28.51 8.73
N ARG A 37 -21.49 -29.18 9.83
CA ARG A 37 -20.81 -28.55 10.96
C ARG A 37 -19.36 -28.23 10.60
N ASP A 38 -18.70 -29.20 10.00
CA ASP A 38 -17.28 -29.14 9.63
C ASP A 38 -17.05 -29.95 8.35
N ALA A 39 -16.03 -29.57 7.59
CA ALA A 39 -15.71 -30.14 6.28
C ALA A 39 -14.18 -30.28 6.11
N VAL A 40 -13.63 -31.39 6.57
CA VAL A 40 -12.19 -31.67 6.49
C VAL A 40 -11.84 -32.40 5.20
N ASN A 41 -10.86 -31.87 4.46
CA ASN A 41 -10.31 -32.48 3.23
C ASN A 41 -11.34 -32.82 2.14
N VAL A 42 -12.38 -32.01 2.02
CA VAL A 42 -13.42 -32.13 0.99
C VAL A 42 -13.60 -30.79 0.26
N ASP A 43 -14.08 -30.88 -0.98
CA ASP A 43 -14.58 -29.74 -1.75
C ASP A 43 -16.10 -29.91 -1.90
N LEU A 44 -16.86 -28.87 -1.51
CA LEU A 44 -18.31 -28.80 -1.72
C LEU A 44 -18.59 -28.20 -3.09
N THR A 45 -19.36 -28.92 -3.91
CA THR A 45 -19.70 -28.46 -5.26
C THR A 45 -20.94 -27.57 -5.26
N ASN A 46 -21.13 -26.79 -6.33
CA ASN A 46 -22.29 -25.91 -6.49
C ASN A 46 -23.63 -26.67 -6.56
N VAL A 47 -23.63 -27.98 -6.80
CA VAL A 47 -24.83 -28.83 -6.81
C VAL A 47 -25.05 -29.56 -5.47
N GLY A 48 -24.30 -29.18 -4.42
CA GLY A 48 -24.47 -29.71 -3.08
C GLY A 48 -23.91 -31.12 -2.88
N THR A 49 -22.91 -31.53 -3.66
CA THR A 49 -22.19 -32.79 -3.45
C THR A 49 -20.82 -32.58 -2.85
N LEU A 50 -20.34 -33.56 -2.10
CA LEU A 50 -19.00 -33.57 -1.53
C LEU A 50 -18.06 -34.42 -2.38
N ARG A 51 -16.88 -33.87 -2.67
CA ARG A 51 -15.78 -34.60 -3.30
C ARG A 51 -14.58 -34.57 -2.36
N ARG A 52 -13.92 -35.71 -2.14
CA ARG A 52 -12.62 -35.72 -1.47
C ARG A 52 -11.63 -34.88 -2.27
N ARG A 53 -10.94 -33.95 -1.61
CA ARG A 53 -9.95 -33.12 -2.28
C ARG A 53 -8.86 -34.01 -2.86
N SER A 54 -8.51 -33.78 -4.12
CA SER A 54 -7.37 -34.46 -4.72
C SER A 54 -6.11 -34.05 -3.96
N GLY A 55 -5.36 -35.04 -3.44
CA GLY A 55 -4.05 -34.76 -2.86
C GLY A 55 -3.17 -34.10 -3.93
N ARG A 56 -2.40 -33.09 -3.54
CA ARG A 56 -1.41 -32.48 -4.42
C ARG A 56 -0.04 -33.01 -4.05
N GLY A 57 0.72 -33.45 -5.06
CA GLY A 57 2.16 -33.58 -4.89
C GLY A 57 2.75 -32.18 -4.72
N THR A 58 3.39 -31.92 -3.59
CA THR A 58 4.19 -30.71 -3.41
C THR A 58 5.54 -30.94 -4.08
N ARG A 59 5.88 -30.13 -5.08
CA ARG A 59 7.24 -30.04 -5.60
C ARG A 59 7.89 -28.81 -5.00
N THR A 60 8.97 -28.99 -4.26
CA THR A 60 9.83 -27.87 -3.86
C THR A 60 10.40 -27.25 -5.12
N VAL A 61 10.05 -25.98 -5.38
CA VAL A 61 10.54 -25.24 -6.55
C VAL A 61 11.80 -24.46 -6.20
N GLU A 62 11.92 -24.00 -4.95
CA GLU A 62 13.09 -23.30 -4.43
C GLU A 62 13.32 -23.72 -2.96
N ALA A 63 14.57 -23.95 -2.58
CA ALA A 63 14.93 -24.21 -1.19
C ALA A 63 15.15 -22.88 -0.49
N ALA A 64 14.30 -22.58 0.48
CA ALA A 64 14.33 -21.33 1.24
C ALA A 64 14.05 -21.58 2.71
N THR A 65 14.55 -20.72 3.58
CA THR A 65 14.49 -20.92 5.04
C THR A 65 13.42 -20.09 5.73
N GLY A 66 12.98 -18.99 5.11
CA GLY A 66 11.98 -18.07 5.64
C GLY A 66 11.22 -17.32 4.53
N CYS A 67 10.86 -18.03 3.45
CA CYS A 67 10.06 -17.49 2.35
C CYS A 67 8.78 -16.82 2.85
N ARG A 68 8.59 -15.56 2.48
CA ARG A 68 7.42 -14.75 2.86
C ARG A 68 7.03 -13.78 1.76
N SER A 69 5.77 -13.33 1.84
CA SER A 69 5.24 -12.26 0.99
C SER A 69 5.44 -12.53 -0.51
N LEU A 70 5.08 -13.72 -0.99
CA LEU A 70 5.04 -13.99 -2.43
C LEU A 70 3.95 -13.13 -3.08
N TRP A 71 4.31 -12.38 -4.10
CA TRP A 71 3.39 -11.49 -4.81
C TRP A 71 3.73 -11.40 -6.29
N SER A 72 2.70 -11.29 -7.13
CA SER A 72 2.81 -10.96 -8.56
C SER A 72 1.70 -9.99 -8.93
N GLY A 73 2.06 -8.86 -9.54
CA GLY A 73 1.09 -7.85 -10.00
C GLY A 73 0.68 -8.03 -11.46
N ASP A 74 1.56 -8.57 -12.29
CA ASP A 74 1.36 -8.76 -13.75
C ASP A 74 0.99 -10.21 -14.11
N GLY A 75 1.01 -11.14 -13.14
CA GLY A 75 0.81 -12.57 -13.34
C GLY A 75 1.98 -13.29 -14.03
N VAL A 76 3.09 -12.60 -14.29
CA VAL A 76 4.27 -13.10 -15.02
C VAL A 76 5.50 -13.07 -14.13
N THR A 77 5.76 -11.93 -13.50
CA THR A 77 6.88 -11.71 -12.59
C THR A 77 6.39 -11.80 -11.15
N ALA A 78 7.06 -12.63 -10.35
CA ALA A 78 6.79 -12.73 -8.93
C ALA A 78 7.98 -12.30 -8.09
N TYR A 79 7.71 -11.74 -6.93
CA TYR A 79 8.69 -11.35 -5.93
C TYR A 79 8.37 -12.01 -4.60
N TYR A 80 9.40 -12.34 -3.85
CA TYR A 80 9.28 -12.86 -2.49
C TYR A 80 10.53 -12.48 -1.69
N ALA A 81 10.41 -12.49 -0.38
CA ALA A 81 11.57 -12.29 0.49
C ALA A 81 11.96 -13.60 1.18
N ASP A 82 13.26 -13.82 1.33
CA ASP A 82 13.83 -14.89 2.14
C ASP A 82 15.01 -14.34 2.96
N GLY A 83 15.00 -14.59 4.27
CA GLY A 83 15.93 -13.96 5.20
C GLY A 83 15.91 -12.42 5.10
N GLY A 84 17.07 -11.83 4.81
CA GLY A 84 17.26 -10.38 4.60
C GLY A 84 17.34 -9.98 3.12
N THR A 85 16.86 -10.80 2.19
CA THR A 85 16.98 -10.54 0.74
C THR A 85 15.62 -10.64 0.07
N LEU A 86 15.36 -9.69 -0.83
CA LEU A 86 14.26 -9.70 -1.77
C LEU A 86 14.71 -10.35 -3.08
N TYR A 87 13.91 -11.28 -3.57
CA TYR A 87 14.16 -12.05 -4.78
C TYR A 87 13.06 -11.81 -5.80
N ARG A 88 13.47 -11.74 -7.08
CA ARG A 88 12.61 -12.05 -8.21
C ARG A 88 12.60 -13.57 -8.38
N PHE A 89 11.41 -14.16 -8.34
CA PHE A 89 11.21 -15.59 -8.49
C PHE A 89 11.80 -16.10 -9.83
N PRO A 90 12.51 -17.23 -9.85
CA PRO A 90 12.70 -18.16 -8.73
C PRO A 90 13.77 -17.77 -7.70
N SER A 91 14.90 -17.15 -8.10
CA SER A 91 16.05 -16.98 -7.18
C SER A 91 16.98 -15.80 -7.51
N ALA A 92 16.53 -14.82 -8.31
CA ALA A 92 17.35 -13.67 -8.66
C ALA A 92 17.25 -12.58 -7.58
N ALA A 93 18.33 -12.34 -6.83
CA ALA A 93 18.36 -11.28 -5.81
C ALA A 93 18.20 -9.89 -6.44
N VAL A 94 17.28 -9.09 -5.91
CA VAL A 94 17.01 -7.71 -6.38
C VAL A 94 17.31 -6.65 -5.32
N ARG A 95 17.34 -7.04 -4.04
CA ARG A 95 17.73 -6.19 -2.90
C ARG A 95 18.17 -7.05 -1.72
N ALA A 96 19.36 -6.80 -1.17
CA ALA A 96 19.78 -7.37 0.12
C ALA A 96 19.50 -6.38 1.26
N GLY A 97 19.69 -6.75 2.52
CA GLY A 97 19.60 -5.82 3.67
C GLY A 97 18.18 -5.44 4.09
N LEU A 98 17.19 -6.28 3.79
CA LEU A 98 15.86 -6.18 4.38
C LEU A 98 15.92 -6.59 5.85
N THR A 99 15.00 -6.07 6.67
CA THR A 99 14.85 -6.53 8.05
C THR A 99 14.27 -7.94 8.06
N PRO A 100 14.98 -8.96 8.57
CA PRO A 100 14.48 -10.33 8.57
C PRO A 100 13.18 -10.46 9.39
N GLY A 101 12.23 -11.24 8.89
CA GLY A 101 10.97 -11.55 9.58
C GLY A 101 9.82 -10.56 9.37
N LEU A 102 10.08 -9.34 8.90
CA LEU A 102 8.99 -8.40 8.57
C LEU A 102 8.25 -8.83 7.30
N SER A 103 6.95 -8.56 7.19
CA SER A 103 6.21 -8.82 5.95
C SER A 103 6.56 -7.76 4.91
N VAL A 104 6.70 -8.16 3.64
CA VAL A 104 6.80 -7.22 2.52
C VAL A 104 5.44 -7.01 1.89
N SER A 105 5.07 -5.76 1.63
CA SER A 105 3.93 -5.38 0.80
C SER A 105 4.44 -4.86 -0.54
N TYR A 106 3.67 -5.09 -1.60
CA TYR A 106 3.98 -4.64 -2.96
C TYR A 106 2.76 -3.99 -3.60
N CYS A 107 3.00 -3.13 -4.59
CA CYS A 107 2.01 -2.74 -5.59
C CYS A 107 2.68 -2.38 -6.92
N LEU A 108 1.93 -2.54 -8.01
CA LEU A 108 2.37 -2.11 -9.34
C LEU A 108 2.02 -0.64 -9.54
N GLY A 109 2.98 0.17 -9.97
CA GLY A 109 2.74 1.54 -10.41
C GLY A 109 2.41 1.65 -11.90
N PRO A 110 1.90 2.80 -12.35
CA PRO A 110 1.53 3.05 -13.75
C PRO A 110 2.76 3.13 -14.68
N ASP A 111 3.94 3.36 -14.12
CA ASP A 111 5.22 3.31 -14.84
C ASP A 111 5.76 1.88 -15.02
N GLY A 112 5.01 0.86 -14.59
CA GLY A 112 5.41 -0.55 -14.63
C GLY A 112 6.40 -0.94 -13.53
N ALA A 113 6.81 0.00 -12.67
CA ALA A 113 7.67 -0.30 -11.53
C ALA A 113 6.89 -1.00 -10.41
N VAL A 114 7.56 -1.88 -9.67
CA VAL A 114 7.00 -2.51 -8.47
C VAL A 114 7.46 -1.72 -7.25
N TYR A 115 6.53 -1.04 -6.60
CA TYR A 115 6.77 -0.36 -5.33
C TYR A 115 6.63 -1.39 -4.21
N TRP A 116 7.53 -1.35 -3.24
CA TRP A 116 7.51 -2.30 -2.12
C TRP A 116 7.96 -1.66 -0.83
N SER A 117 7.48 -2.20 0.28
CA SER A 117 7.93 -1.82 1.61
C SER A 117 7.90 -3.00 2.56
N ASP A 118 8.89 -3.09 3.45
CA ASP A 118 8.95 -4.07 4.55
C ASP A 118 8.55 -3.46 5.91
N GLY A 119 8.02 -2.23 5.92
CA GLY A 119 7.73 -1.47 7.14
C GLY A 119 8.80 -0.44 7.49
N GLU A 120 10.06 -0.66 7.10
CA GLU A 120 11.20 0.21 7.42
C GLU A 120 11.84 0.82 6.16
N ILE A 121 11.85 0.07 5.06
CA ILE A 121 12.37 0.48 3.77
C ILE A 121 11.21 0.67 2.80
N LEU A 122 11.27 1.71 1.98
CA LEU A 122 10.33 1.97 0.89
C LEU A 122 11.11 2.28 -0.39
N GLU A 123 10.98 1.40 -1.36
CA GLU A 123 11.75 1.42 -2.60
C GLU A 123 10.87 0.99 -3.78
N ARG A 124 11.40 1.12 -5.00
CA ARG A 124 10.77 0.59 -6.21
C ARG A 124 11.74 -0.29 -6.98
N ILE A 125 11.20 -1.24 -7.74
CA ILE A 125 11.95 -2.13 -8.62
C ILE A 125 11.59 -1.79 -10.06
N ARG A 126 12.62 -1.45 -10.86
CA ARG A 126 12.55 -1.37 -12.33
C ARG A 126 13.35 -2.51 -12.95
N THR A 127 14.61 -2.60 -12.55
CA THR A 127 15.53 -3.71 -12.86
C THR A 127 16.10 -4.29 -11.57
N VAL A 128 16.62 -3.38 -10.74
CA VAL A 128 17.01 -3.61 -9.35
C VAL A 128 16.17 -2.71 -8.46
N SER A 129 16.22 -2.94 -7.15
CA SER A 129 15.57 -2.04 -6.18
C SER A 129 16.33 -0.73 -6.05
N GLU A 130 15.61 0.39 -6.05
CA GLU A 130 16.14 1.74 -5.89
C GLU A 130 15.22 2.57 -4.97
N THR A 131 15.79 3.53 -4.26
CA THR A 131 15.05 4.47 -3.42
C THR A 131 14.01 5.25 -4.22
N ILE A 132 12.82 5.42 -3.64
CA ILE A 132 11.83 6.35 -4.20
C ILE A 132 12.06 7.76 -3.64
N GLY A 133 12.02 8.76 -4.52
CA GLY A 133 12.28 10.13 -4.12
C GLY A 133 13.73 10.38 -3.69
N VAL A 134 13.95 11.56 -3.12
CA VAL A 134 15.28 12.02 -2.71
C VAL A 134 15.21 12.56 -1.30
N THR A 135 16.15 12.15 -0.45
CA THR A 135 16.27 12.68 0.92
C THR A 135 16.46 14.19 0.88
N THR A 136 15.67 14.91 1.67
CA THR A 136 15.82 16.35 1.83
C THR A 136 17.22 16.66 2.38
N PRO A 137 18.01 17.53 1.73
CA PRO A 137 19.32 17.91 2.24
C PRO A 137 19.21 18.73 3.53
N ALA A 138 20.31 18.87 4.25
CA ALA A 138 20.38 19.81 5.36
C ALA A 138 20.22 21.26 4.85
N ALA A 139 19.74 22.16 5.71
CA ALA A 139 19.67 23.57 5.38
C ALA A 139 21.06 24.10 4.97
N PRO A 140 21.14 24.90 3.90
CA PRO A 140 22.43 25.38 3.39
C PRO A 140 22.98 26.47 4.32
N THR A 141 24.29 26.64 4.32
CA THR A 141 24.90 27.83 4.94
C THR A 141 24.99 28.93 3.89
N VAL A 142 24.40 30.09 4.19
CA VAL A 142 24.37 31.25 3.28
C VAL A 142 25.16 32.40 3.88
N THR A 143 26.11 32.91 3.09
CA THR A 143 27.03 33.95 3.54
C THR A 143 27.03 35.11 2.55
N PRO A 144 26.68 36.34 2.98
CA PRO A 144 26.75 37.51 2.12
C PRO A 144 28.19 38.01 2.02
N SER A 145 28.59 38.49 0.85
CA SER A 145 29.86 39.21 0.67
C SER A 145 29.73 40.29 -0.40
N THR A 146 30.78 41.08 -0.60
CA THR A 146 30.87 42.12 -1.63
C THR A 146 31.49 41.57 -2.91
N GLY A 147 31.20 42.18 -4.06
CA GLY A 147 31.85 41.84 -5.34
C GLY A 147 30.93 41.13 -6.35
N GLY A 148 29.61 41.25 -6.16
CA GLY A 148 28.62 40.82 -7.14
C GLY A 148 27.78 42.00 -7.63
N SER A 149 26.57 41.70 -8.11
CA SER A 149 25.62 42.67 -8.67
C SER A 149 24.30 42.73 -7.91
N LEU A 150 24.16 41.99 -6.80
CA LEU A 150 22.93 41.97 -6.03
C LEU A 150 22.67 43.34 -5.36
N PRO A 151 21.45 43.89 -5.49
CA PRO A 151 21.01 45.04 -4.70
C PRO A 151 21.07 44.81 -3.19
N ALA A 152 21.22 45.89 -2.43
CA ALA A 152 21.14 45.79 -0.97
C ALA A 152 19.72 45.38 -0.54
N GLY A 153 19.61 44.38 0.32
CA GLY A 153 18.31 43.95 0.84
C GLY A 153 18.32 42.57 1.48
N LEU A 154 17.12 42.12 1.86
CA LEU A 154 16.88 40.78 2.37
C LEU A 154 16.63 39.82 1.21
N TYR A 155 17.24 38.64 1.28
CA TYR A 155 17.03 37.53 0.37
C TYR A 155 16.69 36.28 1.14
N MET A 156 15.92 35.39 0.52
CA MET A 156 15.68 34.03 1.00
C MET A 156 16.36 33.06 0.05
N VAL A 157 17.01 32.05 0.60
CA VAL A 157 17.67 30.99 -0.16
C VAL A 157 17.24 29.62 0.36
N ALA A 158 16.91 28.72 -0.54
CA ALA A 158 16.58 27.34 -0.22
C ALA A 158 17.19 26.40 -1.26
N VAL A 159 17.41 25.15 -0.89
CA VAL A 159 18.04 24.15 -1.77
C VAL A 159 17.27 22.85 -1.76
N SER A 160 17.33 22.12 -2.87
CA SER A 160 16.86 20.75 -3.00
C SER A 160 17.93 19.89 -3.66
N ALA A 161 17.88 18.59 -3.40
CA ALA A 161 18.71 17.59 -4.06
C ALA A 161 17.97 16.99 -5.26
N VAL A 162 18.69 16.60 -6.30
CA VAL A 162 18.15 15.93 -7.49
C VAL A 162 18.89 14.61 -7.72
N ASN A 163 18.16 13.53 -7.99
CA ASN A 163 18.78 12.25 -8.34
C ASN A 163 19.01 12.10 -9.85
N ALA A 164 19.67 11.01 -10.25
CA ALA A 164 19.96 10.73 -11.66
C ALA A 164 18.70 10.52 -12.52
N ALA A 165 17.55 10.19 -11.91
CA ALA A 165 16.26 10.08 -12.57
C ALA A 165 15.52 11.43 -12.73
N GLY A 166 16.11 12.52 -12.21
CA GLY A 166 15.53 13.86 -12.27
C GLY A 166 14.49 14.16 -11.18
N GLU A 167 14.30 13.25 -10.22
CA GLU A 167 13.42 13.46 -9.07
C GLU A 167 14.05 14.47 -8.12
N GLU A 168 13.23 15.37 -7.59
CA GLU A 168 13.66 16.43 -6.68
C GLU A 168 13.26 16.07 -5.25
N SER A 169 14.10 16.40 -4.27
CA SER A 169 13.77 16.26 -2.85
C SER A 169 12.74 17.30 -2.40
N GLY A 170 12.27 17.15 -1.16
CA GLY A 170 11.71 18.27 -0.43
C GLY A 170 12.68 19.47 -0.44
N LEU A 171 12.14 20.68 -0.56
CA LEU A 171 12.95 21.89 -0.45
C LEU A 171 13.32 22.12 1.02
N THR A 172 14.57 22.56 1.29
CA THR A 172 14.94 23.00 2.64
C THR A 172 14.08 24.18 3.08
N TRP A 173 14.01 24.38 4.40
CA TRP A 173 13.40 25.60 4.91
C TRP A 173 14.21 26.84 4.45
N PRO A 174 13.57 27.93 3.99
CA PRO A 174 14.29 29.07 3.46
C PRO A 174 15.14 29.75 4.53
N VAL A 175 16.40 30.02 4.21
CA VAL A 175 17.32 30.76 5.07
C VAL A 175 17.37 32.21 4.61
N GLN A 176 17.19 33.14 5.55
CA GLN A 176 17.25 34.57 5.27
C GLN A 176 18.68 35.09 5.36
N VAL A 177 19.04 36.00 4.45
CA VAL A 177 20.34 36.66 4.42
C VAL A 177 20.19 38.12 4.00
N THR A 178 20.85 39.02 4.72
CA THR A 178 20.94 40.45 4.35
C THR A 178 22.21 40.67 3.54
N VAL A 179 22.05 41.18 2.32
CA VAL A 179 23.13 41.37 1.35
C VAL A 179 23.43 42.86 1.20
N PRO A 180 24.71 43.29 1.20
CA PRO A 180 25.08 44.69 0.93
C PRO A 180 24.89 45.05 -0.55
N ALA A 181 24.96 46.35 -0.88
CA ALA A 181 24.92 46.79 -2.28
C ALA A 181 26.12 46.24 -3.07
N ASN A 182 25.89 45.83 -4.33
CA ASN A 182 26.87 45.13 -5.17
C ASN A 182 27.38 43.85 -4.47
N GLY A 183 26.45 43.15 -3.81
CA GLY A 183 26.75 41.96 -3.04
C GLY A 183 26.67 40.69 -3.87
N LEU A 184 27.10 39.59 -3.24
CA LEU A 184 26.90 38.22 -3.70
C LEU A 184 26.57 37.33 -2.50
N ILE A 185 25.89 36.22 -2.74
CA ILE A 185 25.61 35.19 -1.73
C ILE A 185 26.41 33.93 -2.08
N THR A 186 27.21 33.45 -1.13
CA THR A 186 27.85 32.14 -1.20
C THR A 186 27.05 31.13 -0.39
N VAL A 187 26.60 30.09 -1.07
CA VAL A 187 25.82 28.96 -0.57
C VAL A 187 26.73 27.74 -0.45
N THR A 188 26.94 27.26 0.77
CA THR A 188 27.76 26.07 1.05
C THR A 188 26.92 24.97 1.69
N GLY A 189 27.44 23.74 1.66
CA GLY A 189 26.69 22.54 2.11
C GLY A 189 25.72 21.99 1.06
N LEU A 190 25.94 22.30 -0.23
CA LEU A 190 25.10 21.81 -1.32
C LEU A 190 25.25 20.29 -1.51
N PRO A 191 24.14 19.57 -1.83
CA PRO A 191 24.23 18.20 -2.31
C PRO A 191 24.94 18.14 -3.67
N VAL A 192 25.41 16.95 -4.06
CA VAL A 192 26.17 16.73 -5.32
C VAL A 192 25.44 17.26 -6.55
N SER A 193 24.11 17.04 -6.61
CA SER A 193 23.25 17.66 -7.62
C SER A 193 22.19 18.47 -6.90
N ALA A 194 22.37 19.78 -6.89
CA ALA A 194 21.53 20.73 -6.17
C ALA A 194 20.70 21.59 -7.13
N ARG A 195 19.51 21.98 -6.70
CA ARG A 195 18.81 23.16 -7.21
C ARG A 195 18.82 24.22 -6.12
N VAL A 196 19.26 25.42 -6.46
CA VAL A 196 19.32 26.59 -5.58
C VAL A 196 18.19 27.53 -5.98
N TYR A 197 17.36 27.86 -5.00
CA TYR A 197 16.23 28.76 -5.14
C TYR A 197 16.51 30.04 -4.35
N VAL A 198 16.27 31.18 -4.97
CA VAL A 198 16.54 32.50 -4.39
C VAL A 198 15.33 33.41 -4.61
N SER A 199 15.04 34.28 -3.64
CA SER A 199 14.00 35.31 -3.79
C SER A 199 14.50 36.53 -4.56
N SER A 200 13.57 37.37 -5.02
CA SER A 200 13.92 38.75 -5.37
C SER A 200 14.35 39.54 -4.12
N THR A 201 15.01 40.69 -4.33
CA THR A 201 15.38 41.61 -3.25
C THR A 201 14.15 42.04 -2.46
N ASN A 202 14.14 41.79 -1.15
CA ASN A 202 13.01 42.04 -0.24
C ASN A 202 11.71 41.32 -0.66
N GLY A 203 11.81 40.25 -1.43
CA GLY A 203 10.67 39.42 -1.86
C GLY A 203 10.53 38.15 -1.05
N ASP A 204 9.32 37.59 -1.06
CA ASP A 204 8.96 36.39 -0.29
C ASP A 204 8.78 35.13 -1.16
N LEU A 205 8.88 35.28 -2.49
CA LEU A 205 8.75 34.18 -3.43
C LEU A 205 10.11 33.69 -3.88
N LEU A 206 10.30 32.37 -3.82
CA LEU A 206 11.52 31.69 -4.26
C LEU A 206 11.43 31.30 -5.74
N PHE A 207 12.52 31.48 -6.47
CA PHE A 207 12.64 31.09 -7.88
C PHE A 207 13.93 30.33 -8.12
N LEU A 208 13.91 29.36 -9.03
CA LEU A 208 15.09 28.60 -9.41
C LEU A 208 16.15 29.54 -9.98
N HIS A 209 17.30 29.63 -9.31
CA HIS A 209 18.46 30.40 -9.75
C HIS A 209 19.42 29.52 -10.57
N GLY A 210 19.70 28.30 -10.09
CA GLY A 210 20.59 27.38 -10.76
C GLY A 210 21.02 26.22 -9.89
N SER A 211 22.23 25.70 -10.13
CA SER A 211 22.88 24.65 -9.33
C SER A 211 24.19 25.12 -8.68
N SER A 212 24.53 26.39 -8.87
CA SER A 212 25.74 27.06 -8.41
C SER A 212 25.68 27.37 -6.91
N GLY A 213 26.81 27.23 -6.22
CA GLY A 213 26.99 27.72 -4.84
C GLY A 213 27.22 29.24 -4.74
N THR A 214 27.21 29.96 -5.85
CA THR A 214 27.37 31.41 -5.89
C THR A 214 26.16 32.04 -6.59
N VAL A 215 25.59 33.05 -5.93
CA VAL A 215 24.52 33.91 -6.45
C VAL A 215 25.07 35.33 -6.48
N ASP A 216 25.52 35.78 -7.64
CA ASP A 216 26.12 37.09 -7.87
C ASP A 216 25.21 38.01 -8.69
N ASP A 217 24.20 37.47 -9.34
CA ASP A 217 23.13 38.20 -10.02
C ASP A 217 21.76 37.55 -9.79
N LEU A 218 20.71 38.29 -10.17
CA LEU A 218 19.38 37.72 -10.39
C LEU A 218 19.07 37.84 -11.88
N PRO A 219 18.65 36.76 -12.54
CA PRO A 219 18.33 36.82 -13.97
C PRO A 219 17.11 37.72 -14.23
N ASP A 220 17.12 38.43 -15.37
CA ASP A 220 16.02 39.29 -15.82
C ASP A 220 14.72 38.51 -16.04
N THR A 221 14.82 37.21 -16.32
CA THR A 221 13.68 36.30 -16.43
C THR A 221 13.51 35.53 -15.12
N VAL A 222 12.32 35.64 -14.54
CA VAL A 222 11.95 34.93 -13.31
C VAL A 222 11.98 33.42 -13.54
N GLY A 223 12.79 32.71 -12.75
CA GLY A 223 12.87 31.25 -12.77
C GLY A 223 11.57 30.56 -12.32
N ARG A 224 11.53 29.23 -12.41
CA ARG A 224 10.38 28.43 -11.92
C ARG A 224 10.30 28.47 -10.39
N GLN A 225 9.10 28.61 -9.83
CA GLN A 225 8.87 28.45 -8.38
C GLN A 225 9.06 26.98 -7.93
N PRO A 226 9.56 26.74 -6.71
CA PRO A 226 9.70 25.38 -6.19
C PRO A 226 8.32 24.73 -6.03
N ALA A 227 8.19 23.50 -6.51
CA ALA A 227 6.97 22.68 -6.29
C ALA A 227 7.08 21.80 -5.05
N THR A 228 8.26 21.73 -4.42
CA THR A 228 8.56 20.81 -3.32
C THR A 228 8.72 21.51 -1.96
N LEU A 229 8.36 22.80 -1.88
CA LEU A 229 8.37 23.55 -0.62
C LEU A 229 7.40 22.90 0.38
N GLY A 230 7.92 22.58 1.57
CA GLY A 230 7.13 21.95 2.63
C GLY A 230 6.84 20.48 2.39
N LEU A 231 7.41 19.83 1.37
CA LEU A 231 7.31 18.39 1.17
C LEU A 231 8.47 17.66 1.85
N CYS A 232 8.24 16.40 2.24
CA CYS A 232 9.28 15.52 2.76
C CYS A 232 9.11 14.09 2.21
N PRO A 233 10.16 13.23 2.32
CA PRO A 233 10.09 11.85 1.85
C PRO A 233 8.88 11.10 2.44
N LEU A 234 8.17 10.34 1.60
CA LEU A 234 7.09 9.47 2.06
C LEU A 234 7.66 8.39 2.99
N PRO A 235 7.11 8.19 4.20
CA PRO A 235 7.63 7.21 5.13
C PRO A 235 7.36 5.78 4.63
N ALA A 236 8.21 4.84 5.04
CA ALA A 236 7.95 3.41 4.89
C ALA A 236 6.80 2.94 5.80
N GLY A 237 6.18 1.82 5.44
CA GLY A 237 5.04 1.29 6.16
C GLY A 237 4.73 -0.15 5.79
N HIS A 238 3.86 -0.79 6.57
CA HIS A 238 3.61 -2.23 6.45
C HIS A 238 2.68 -2.59 5.28
N ILE A 239 1.95 -1.62 4.70
CA ILE A 239 1.15 -1.81 3.48
C ILE A 239 1.44 -0.68 2.51
N VAL A 240 1.75 -1.02 1.25
CA VAL A 240 1.91 -0.08 0.14
C VAL A 240 0.92 -0.38 -0.98
N ARG A 241 0.24 0.65 -1.50
CA ARG A 241 -0.76 0.54 -2.57
C ARG A 241 -0.66 1.74 -3.52
N TRP A 242 -1.06 1.54 -4.77
CA TRP A 242 -1.20 2.63 -5.73
C TRP A 242 -2.67 3.01 -5.89
N HIS A 243 -2.97 4.30 -5.92
CA HIS A 243 -4.30 4.81 -6.22
C HIS A 243 -4.22 6.15 -6.92
N SER A 244 -4.76 6.23 -8.15
CA SER A 244 -4.99 7.50 -8.88
C SER A 244 -3.82 8.48 -8.90
N GLY A 245 -2.62 7.98 -9.17
CA GLY A 245 -1.41 8.80 -9.28
C GLY A 245 -0.68 9.02 -7.95
N ARG A 246 -1.18 8.47 -6.85
CA ARG A 246 -0.55 8.54 -5.52
C ARG A 246 -0.08 7.16 -5.05
N LEU A 247 1.03 7.17 -4.34
CA LEU A 247 1.46 6.04 -3.53
C LEU A 247 0.83 6.19 -2.14
N LEU A 248 0.14 5.15 -1.70
CA LEU A 248 -0.47 5.05 -0.38
C LEU A 248 0.40 4.14 0.48
N VAL A 249 0.72 4.59 1.69
CA VAL A 249 1.50 3.82 2.66
C VAL A 249 0.79 3.82 4.00
N ALA A 250 0.36 2.64 4.45
CA ALA A 250 -0.12 2.46 5.82
C ALA A 250 1.08 2.22 6.73
N ARG A 251 1.21 3.03 7.78
CA ARG A 251 2.17 2.84 8.86
C ARG A 251 1.42 2.88 10.18
N ASP A 252 1.37 1.73 10.84
CA ASP A 252 0.52 1.49 12.01
C ASP A 252 -0.94 1.94 11.78
N ASN A 253 -1.42 2.97 12.48
CA ASN A 253 -2.78 3.48 12.37
C ASN A 253 -2.93 4.68 11.41
N ILE A 254 -1.88 5.06 10.67
CA ILE A 254 -1.89 6.23 9.79
C ILE A 254 -1.76 5.78 8.33
N LEU A 255 -2.65 6.28 7.47
CA LEU A 255 -2.50 6.16 6.02
C LEU A 255 -1.83 7.43 5.50
N TYR A 256 -0.56 7.33 5.11
CA TYR A 256 0.15 8.37 4.38
C TYR A 256 -0.16 8.26 2.88
N TYR A 257 -0.19 9.40 2.20
CA TYR A 257 -0.34 9.45 0.75
C TYR A 257 0.64 10.46 0.13
N SER A 258 1.23 10.09 -1.00
CA SER A 258 2.16 10.94 -1.71
C SER A 258 1.46 12.12 -2.37
N GLU A 259 2.23 13.13 -2.77
CA GLU A 259 1.77 14.12 -3.76
C GLU A 259 1.45 13.42 -5.11
N PRO A 260 0.50 13.94 -5.91
CA PRO A 260 0.15 13.34 -7.19
C PRO A 260 1.36 13.28 -8.12
N PHE A 261 1.62 12.11 -8.67
CA PHE A 261 2.74 11.84 -9.60
C PHE A 261 4.14 12.10 -9.03
N ALA A 262 4.26 12.27 -7.71
CA ALA A 262 5.52 12.37 -6.97
C ALA A 262 5.55 11.33 -5.84
N PRO A 263 5.64 10.02 -6.16
CA PRO A 263 5.39 8.92 -5.22
C PRO A 263 6.37 8.88 -4.04
N GLY A 264 7.51 9.54 -4.14
CA GLY A 264 8.50 9.64 -3.06
C GLY A 264 8.30 10.81 -2.10
N LEU A 265 7.36 11.73 -2.35
CA LEU A 265 7.15 12.93 -1.53
C LEU A 265 5.73 12.99 -0.99
N HIS A 266 5.58 13.50 0.23
CA HIS A 266 4.29 13.86 0.80
C HIS A 266 4.37 15.20 1.53
N ASN A 267 3.22 15.81 1.74
CA ASN A 267 3.09 16.97 2.62
C ASN A 267 2.90 16.50 4.06
N PRO A 268 3.81 16.77 5.01
CA PRO A 268 3.67 16.32 6.39
C PRO A 268 2.54 17.00 7.16
N ALA A 269 2.05 18.16 6.69
CA ALA A 269 0.98 18.90 7.35
C ALA A 269 -0.42 18.36 7.03
N ARG A 270 -0.60 17.68 5.87
CA ARG A 270 -1.91 17.19 5.42
C ARG A 270 -1.92 15.81 4.79
N GLY A 271 -0.78 15.30 4.33
CA GLY A 271 -0.61 14.06 3.55
C GLY A 271 -0.78 12.77 4.35
N TYR A 272 -1.73 12.75 5.29
CA TYR A 272 -2.01 11.62 6.16
C TYR A 272 -3.47 11.58 6.62
N ILE A 273 -3.99 10.38 6.85
CA ILE A 273 -5.31 10.13 7.43
C ILE A 273 -5.13 9.19 8.64
N PRO A 274 -5.37 9.66 9.88
CA PRO A 274 -5.29 8.81 11.06
C PRO A 274 -6.55 7.95 11.23
N PHE A 275 -6.35 6.73 11.71
CA PHE A 275 -7.41 5.78 12.07
C PHE A 275 -7.31 5.39 13.55
N PRO A 276 -8.41 4.92 14.19
CA PRO A 276 -8.40 4.57 15.61
C PRO A 276 -7.52 3.37 16.00
N ALA A 277 -7.16 2.52 15.04
CA ALA A 277 -6.33 1.34 15.26
C ALA A 277 -5.41 1.08 14.06
N ARG A 278 -4.48 0.14 14.22
CA ARG A 278 -3.60 -0.33 13.15
C ARG A 278 -4.40 -0.72 11.90
N ILE A 279 -3.98 -0.21 10.76
CA ILE A 279 -4.59 -0.51 9.46
C ILE A 279 -4.20 -1.93 9.05
N SER A 280 -5.17 -2.82 8.91
CA SER A 280 -4.95 -4.22 8.48
C SER A 280 -5.10 -4.42 6.98
N ILE A 281 -5.87 -3.57 6.28
CA ILE A 281 -6.07 -3.64 4.83
C ILE A 281 -6.14 -2.23 4.24
N VAL A 282 -5.45 -2.03 3.11
CA VAL A 282 -5.70 -0.95 2.16
C VAL A 282 -6.00 -1.59 0.82
N ALA A 283 -7.20 -1.32 0.29
CA ALA A 283 -7.68 -1.91 -0.94
C ALA A 283 -8.24 -0.82 -1.88
N PRO A 284 -7.39 -0.27 -2.76
CA PRO A 284 -7.82 0.68 -3.77
C PRO A 284 -8.76 0.05 -4.80
N CYS A 285 -9.74 0.83 -5.24
CA CYS A 285 -10.73 0.50 -6.25
C CYS A 285 -10.84 1.67 -7.23
N GLU A 286 -11.66 1.51 -8.27
CA GLU A 286 -11.89 2.58 -9.25
C GLU A 286 -12.60 3.79 -8.64
N ALA A 287 -13.58 3.57 -7.75
CA ALA A 287 -14.38 4.66 -7.16
C ALA A 287 -13.87 5.14 -5.80
N GLY A 288 -12.74 4.64 -5.30
CA GLY A 288 -12.23 4.98 -3.97
C GLY A 288 -11.35 3.91 -3.36
N VAL A 289 -11.10 4.02 -2.05
CA VAL A 289 -10.20 3.13 -1.31
C VAL A 289 -10.89 2.60 -0.06
N TYR A 290 -10.89 1.29 0.13
CA TYR A 290 -11.20 0.71 1.44
C TYR A 290 -9.97 0.78 2.33
N VAL A 291 -10.16 1.25 3.55
CA VAL A 291 -9.17 1.20 4.63
C VAL A 291 -9.80 0.46 5.78
N VAL A 292 -9.18 -0.63 6.24
CA VAL A 292 -9.69 -1.43 7.34
C VAL A 292 -8.75 -1.32 8.52
N ALA A 293 -9.28 -0.92 9.66
CA ALA A 293 -8.58 -0.81 10.95
C ALA A 293 -9.44 -1.46 12.04
N ASP A 294 -9.91 -0.70 13.03
CA ASP A 294 -10.93 -1.14 14.00
C ASP A 294 -12.28 -1.42 13.32
N ARG A 295 -12.55 -0.68 12.23
CA ARG A 295 -13.74 -0.78 11.38
C ARG A 295 -13.32 -0.82 9.92
N THR A 296 -14.29 -1.12 9.05
CA THR A 296 -14.11 -0.92 7.61
C THR A 296 -14.51 0.50 7.27
N TYR A 297 -13.60 1.26 6.68
CA TYR A 297 -13.78 2.62 6.21
C TYR A 297 -13.73 2.66 4.69
N TRP A 298 -14.50 3.57 4.09
CA TRP A 298 -14.46 3.86 2.66
C TRP A 298 -14.08 5.32 2.44
N LEU A 299 -13.05 5.53 1.61
CA LEU A 299 -12.59 6.83 1.13
C LEU A 299 -13.07 6.99 -0.33
N PRO A 300 -14.21 7.66 -0.58
CA PRO A 300 -14.75 7.79 -1.94
C PRO A 300 -13.94 8.74 -2.80
N GLY A 301 -13.98 8.50 -4.11
CA GLY A 301 -13.45 9.38 -5.13
C GLY A 301 -12.09 8.94 -5.66
N GLY A 302 -11.68 9.59 -6.76
CA GLY A 302 -10.39 9.33 -7.38
C GLY A 302 -9.21 9.84 -6.57
N ASP A 303 -9.40 10.79 -5.65
CA ASP A 303 -8.31 11.33 -4.83
C ASP A 303 -8.66 11.21 -3.34
N VAL A 304 -7.79 10.53 -2.58
CA VAL A 304 -7.95 10.32 -1.13
C VAL A 304 -7.88 11.64 -0.36
N GLU A 305 -7.18 12.66 -0.88
CA GLU A 305 -7.12 13.99 -0.26
C GLU A 305 -8.44 14.76 -0.40
N ALA A 306 -9.14 14.56 -1.53
CA ALA A 306 -10.40 15.23 -1.83
C ALA A 306 -11.63 14.43 -1.41
N ALA A 307 -11.46 13.32 -0.69
CA ALA A 307 -12.54 12.41 -0.32
C ALA A 307 -13.61 13.17 0.49
N PRO A 308 -14.84 13.32 -0.04
CA PRO A 308 -15.83 14.24 0.51
C PRO A 308 -16.30 13.86 1.92
N GLN A 309 -16.45 12.56 2.20
CA GLN A 309 -16.80 12.02 3.52
C GLN A 309 -16.30 10.59 3.66
N VAL A 310 -15.69 10.26 4.80
CA VAL A 310 -15.39 8.88 5.19
C VAL A 310 -16.65 8.25 5.77
N TYR A 311 -17.13 7.15 5.19
CA TYR A 311 -18.22 6.38 5.80
C TYR A 311 -17.76 4.97 6.16
N GLN A 312 -18.51 4.35 7.08
CA GLN A 312 -18.15 3.07 7.69
C GLN A 312 -19.11 1.98 7.20
N PRO A 313 -18.81 1.28 6.09
CA PRO A 313 -19.69 0.23 5.59
C PRO A 313 -19.85 -0.94 6.56
N LEU A 314 -18.87 -1.21 7.44
CA LEU A 314 -18.97 -2.26 8.45
C LEU A 314 -18.39 -1.80 9.81
N PRO A 315 -19.04 -2.14 10.94
CA PRO A 315 -18.64 -1.70 12.27
C PRO A 315 -17.51 -2.54 12.89
N TYR A 316 -16.72 -3.25 12.08
CA TYR A 316 -15.62 -4.11 12.53
C TYR A 316 -14.51 -4.21 11.46
N GLY A 317 -13.32 -4.59 11.91
CA GLY A 317 -12.11 -4.68 11.11
C GLY A 317 -11.97 -5.97 10.31
N ALA A 318 -10.74 -6.25 9.89
CA ALA A 318 -10.36 -7.43 9.13
C ALA A 318 -9.07 -8.05 9.66
N ILE A 319 -8.90 -9.33 9.37
CA ILE A 319 -7.67 -10.08 9.67
C ILE A 319 -6.61 -9.68 8.65
N GLU A 320 -5.46 -9.19 9.13
CA GLU A 320 -4.38 -8.66 8.30
C GLU A 320 -3.88 -9.73 7.30
N GLY A 321 -3.64 -9.33 6.05
CA GLY A 321 -3.12 -10.23 5.02
C GLY A 321 -4.15 -11.14 4.33
N THR A 322 -5.43 -11.08 4.73
CA THR A 322 -6.50 -11.88 4.10
C THR A 322 -7.18 -11.22 2.90
N HIS A 323 -6.74 -10.01 2.52
CA HIS A 323 -7.24 -9.28 1.35
C HIS A 323 -6.89 -9.99 0.04
N LEU A 324 -7.83 -10.01 -0.89
CA LEU A 324 -7.59 -10.35 -2.29
C LEU A 324 -8.57 -9.65 -3.24
N ASP A 325 -8.16 -9.58 -4.49
CA ASP A 325 -8.99 -9.14 -5.61
C ASP A 325 -9.48 -10.37 -6.39
N ASP A 326 -10.79 -10.46 -6.65
CA ASP A 326 -11.33 -11.48 -7.57
C ASP A 326 -10.91 -11.11 -9.00
N PRO A 327 -10.02 -11.87 -9.65
CA PRO A 327 -9.50 -11.52 -10.98
C PRO A 327 -10.57 -11.53 -12.08
N ARG A 328 -11.75 -12.11 -11.84
CA ARG A 328 -12.83 -12.22 -12.83
C ARG A 328 -13.86 -11.10 -12.71
N THR A 329 -14.21 -10.72 -11.50
CA THR A 329 -15.27 -9.71 -11.24
C THR A 329 -14.69 -8.37 -10.81
N GLY A 330 -13.46 -8.37 -10.29
CA GLY A 330 -12.84 -7.27 -9.57
C GLY A 330 -13.55 -6.93 -8.25
N ALA A 331 -14.40 -7.83 -7.74
CA ALA A 331 -14.88 -7.72 -6.35
C ALA A 331 -13.72 -7.98 -5.40
N LEU A 332 -13.76 -7.33 -4.24
CA LEU A 332 -12.72 -7.45 -3.23
C LEU A 332 -13.22 -8.36 -2.11
N TRP A 333 -12.30 -9.16 -1.57
CA TRP A 333 -12.62 -10.09 -0.49
C TRP A 333 -11.60 -10.00 0.62
N TRP A 334 -12.08 -10.17 1.85
CA TRP A 334 -11.21 -10.34 3.02
C TRP A 334 -11.92 -11.09 4.13
N CYS A 335 -11.17 -11.67 5.05
CA CYS A 335 -11.72 -12.30 6.23
C CYS A 335 -11.77 -11.29 7.39
N SER A 336 -12.91 -11.24 8.07
CA SER A 336 -13.05 -10.55 9.36
C SER A 336 -13.19 -11.58 10.48
N THR A 337 -13.15 -11.12 11.73
CA THR A 337 -13.49 -11.97 12.90
C THR A 337 -14.92 -12.49 12.86
N LYS A 338 -15.77 -11.93 12.00
CA LYS A 338 -17.16 -12.36 11.79
C LYS A 338 -17.40 -13.21 10.54
N GLY A 339 -16.34 -13.55 9.81
CA GLY A 339 -16.44 -14.30 8.56
C GLY A 339 -16.03 -13.50 7.33
N LEU A 340 -16.29 -14.09 6.16
CA LEU A 340 -15.85 -13.56 4.88
C LEU A 340 -16.67 -12.34 4.43
N VAL A 341 -15.97 -11.27 4.11
CA VAL A 341 -16.53 -10.03 3.58
C VAL A 341 -16.33 -9.96 2.08
N ALA A 342 -17.39 -9.60 1.37
CA ALA A 342 -17.37 -9.20 -0.03
C ALA A 342 -17.55 -7.69 -0.12
N ALA A 343 -16.73 -7.03 -0.91
CA ALA A 343 -16.82 -5.60 -1.15
C ALA A 343 -16.90 -5.28 -2.64
N SER A 344 -17.76 -4.31 -2.96
CA SER A 344 -17.94 -3.77 -4.30
C SER A 344 -16.92 -2.67 -4.57
N LYS A 345 -16.71 -2.36 -5.85
CA LYS A 345 -15.81 -1.27 -6.29
C LYS A 345 -16.35 0.12 -5.97
N ASP A 346 -17.62 0.22 -5.59
CA ASP A 346 -18.36 1.46 -5.35
C ASP A 346 -18.53 1.78 -3.85
N GLY A 347 -17.81 1.08 -2.97
CA GLY A 347 -17.80 1.35 -1.54
C GLY A 347 -18.86 0.61 -0.70
N GLY A 348 -19.58 -0.36 -1.28
CA GLY A 348 -20.46 -1.25 -0.52
C GLY A 348 -19.73 -2.49 -0.03
N ALA A 349 -19.84 -2.84 1.26
CA ALA A 349 -19.29 -4.08 1.80
C ALA A 349 -20.35 -4.87 2.58
N LYS A 350 -20.31 -6.20 2.48
CA LYS A 350 -21.22 -7.11 3.18
C LYS A 350 -20.50 -8.38 3.59
N ASN A 351 -20.76 -8.85 4.81
CA ASN A 351 -20.37 -10.19 5.22
C ASN A 351 -21.32 -11.23 4.64
N VAL A 352 -20.77 -12.21 3.93
CA VAL A 352 -21.56 -13.25 3.23
C VAL A 352 -21.72 -14.53 4.06
N GLN A 353 -21.10 -14.58 5.24
CA GLN A 353 -21.12 -15.74 6.13
C GLN A 353 -21.72 -15.47 7.52
N GLU A 354 -21.89 -14.20 7.93
CA GLU A 354 -22.29 -13.82 9.30
C GLU A 354 -23.55 -14.56 9.79
N ASP A 355 -24.55 -14.76 8.93
CA ASP A 355 -25.81 -15.43 9.31
C ASP A 355 -25.64 -16.92 9.66
N ARG A 356 -24.57 -17.55 9.18
CA ARG A 356 -24.40 -19.02 9.25
C ARG A 356 -23.09 -19.46 9.88
N MET A 357 -22.10 -18.59 9.94
CA MET A 357 -20.77 -18.91 10.44
C MET A 357 -20.37 -17.97 11.57
N GLU A 358 -19.99 -18.57 12.68
CA GLU A 358 -19.27 -17.92 13.77
C GLU A 358 -17.84 -18.47 13.77
N LEU A 359 -16.87 -17.57 13.54
CA LEU A 359 -15.45 -17.89 13.61
C LEU A 359 -15.01 -17.74 15.06
N ALA A 360 -14.78 -18.85 15.76
CA ALA A 360 -14.20 -18.85 17.10
C ALA A 360 -12.67 -18.70 17.03
N ILE A 361 -12.19 -17.69 16.30
CA ILE A 361 -10.76 -17.50 16.01
C ILE A 361 -10.37 -16.04 16.26
N GLU A 362 -9.48 -15.83 17.23
CA GLU A 362 -8.83 -14.55 17.53
C GLU A 362 -7.53 -14.40 16.72
N SER A 363 -7.58 -14.68 15.41
CA SER A 363 -6.40 -14.54 14.55
C SER A 363 -6.21 -13.08 14.14
N GLU A 364 -5.02 -12.57 14.35
CA GLU A 364 -4.63 -11.22 13.92
C GLU A 364 -4.11 -11.21 12.48
N ARG A 365 -3.60 -12.35 11.99
CA ARG A 365 -2.99 -12.46 10.66
C ARG A 365 -3.51 -13.68 9.90
N GLY A 366 -3.44 -13.58 8.58
CA GLY A 366 -3.77 -14.68 7.69
C GLY A 366 -3.22 -14.47 6.29
N ALA A 367 -3.59 -15.39 5.41
CA ALA A 367 -3.33 -15.31 3.99
C ALA A 367 -4.57 -15.78 3.24
N ALA A 368 -4.81 -15.20 2.07
CA ALA A 368 -5.92 -15.62 1.23
C ALA A 368 -5.45 -15.95 -0.19
N LEU A 369 -6.15 -16.89 -0.83
CA LEU A 369 -5.87 -17.37 -2.18
C LEU A 369 -7.19 -17.58 -2.92
N TYR A 370 -7.26 -17.04 -4.13
CA TYR A 370 -8.26 -17.44 -5.11
C TYR A 370 -7.78 -18.68 -5.88
N ARG A 371 -8.61 -19.73 -5.90
CA ARG A 371 -8.32 -21.00 -6.59
C ARG A 371 -9.46 -21.38 -7.52
N ALA A 372 -9.15 -21.59 -8.79
CA ALA A 372 -10.05 -22.24 -9.75
C ALA A 372 -9.46 -23.59 -10.18
N GLN A 373 -10.14 -24.69 -9.87
CA GLN A 373 -9.70 -26.04 -10.22
C GLN A 373 -10.91 -26.96 -10.43
N ASP A 374 -10.86 -27.82 -11.45
CA ASP A 374 -11.91 -28.81 -11.77
C ASP A 374 -13.32 -28.19 -11.84
N GLY A 375 -13.43 -26.95 -12.36
CA GLY A 375 -14.70 -26.22 -12.44
C GLY A 375 -15.20 -25.62 -11.13
N ILE A 376 -14.52 -25.84 -10.01
CA ILE A 376 -14.83 -25.25 -8.70
C ILE A 376 -13.98 -24.00 -8.50
N ARG A 377 -14.61 -22.93 -8.01
CA ARG A 377 -13.96 -21.66 -7.65
C ARG A 377 -14.05 -21.51 -6.14
N GLN A 378 -12.91 -21.30 -5.51
CA GLN A 378 -12.80 -21.23 -4.07
C GLN A 378 -11.97 -20.04 -3.67
N LEU A 379 -12.45 -19.39 -2.63
CA LEU A 379 -11.64 -18.53 -1.81
C LEU A 379 -11.12 -19.36 -0.64
N ILE A 380 -9.81 -19.43 -0.48
CA ILE A 380 -9.16 -20.14 0.61
C ILE A 380 -8.52 -19.09 1.49
N VAL A 381 -8.89 -19.10 2.77
CA VAL A 381 -8.25 -18.27 3.78
C VAL A 381 -7.61 -19.19 4.80
N THR A 382 -6.34 -18.92 5.11
CA THR A 382 -5.62 -19.53 6.22
C THR A 382 -5.40 -18.46 7.28
N LEU A 383 -5.68 -18.81 8.53
CA LEU A 383 -5.56 -17.92 9.67
C LEU A 383 -4.41 -18.43 10.55
N ALA A 384 -3.64 -17.51 11.13
CA ALA A 384 -2.48 -17.81 11.96
C ALA A 384 -2.58 -17.14 13.32
#